data_AF-A0A561P3F5-F1
#
_entry.id   AF-A0A561P3F5-F1
#
_cell.length_a   1.000
_cell.length_b   1.000
_cell.length_c   1.000
_cell.angle_alpha   90.00
_cell.angle_beta   90.00
_cell.angle_gamma   90.00
#
_symmetry.space_group_name_H-M   'P 1'
#
loop_
_entity.id
_entity.type
_entity.pdbx_description
1 polymer ?
#
loop_
_entity_poly.entity_id
_entity_poly.type
_entity_poly.pdbx_seq_one_letter_code
_entity_poly.pdbx_strand_id
1 'polypeptide(L)'
;MNKDVMKELSDYLSIHAPDESSCFPIDRYYLQPFVHRILEFDKRGFLLYNFEDKHITYVHFLMLCLHELWERIDVDDIIYIVEQLQDPFSLFAIIMFMHRYLEIDILFLVFYKLRGISSNKKKEVKTILLNLWPNLIRPEDNMYWNDEDILGIRIDDWRYIKQKLLLDPRLCPAMDFKELSTFIENI
;
A
#
# COMPACT_ATOMS: atom_id res chain seq x y z
N MET A 1 11.73 19.41 1.24
CA MET A 1 12.96 18.65 0.89
C MET A 1 12.93 18.32 -0.59
N ASN A 2 14.09 18.23 -1.27
CA ASN A 2 14.19 18.02 -2.73
C ASN A 2 13.66 16.62 -3.14
N LYS A 3 12.88 16.55 -4.23
CA LYS A 3 12.37 15.31 -4.84
C LYS A 3 13.50 14.34 -5.21
N ASP A 4 14.65 14.84 -5.64
CA ASP A 4 15.78 13.99 -6.04
C ASP A 4 16.36 13.24 -4.84
N VAL A 5 16.49 13.90 -3.70
CA VAL A 5 17.00 13.31 -2.44
C VAL A 5 16.06 12.20 -1.93
N MET A 6 14.76 12.36 -2.13
CA MET A 6 13.76 11.34 -1.79
C MET A 6 13.93 10.09 -2.64
N LYS A 7 14.12 10.28 -3.96
CA LYS A 7 14.34 9.19 -4.90
C LYS A 7 15.63 8.45 -4.58
N GLU A 8 16.73 9.18 -4.40
CA GLU A 8 18.03 8.62 -4.01
C GLU A 8 17.93 7.75 -2.75
N LEU A 9 17.20 8.22 -1.72
CA LEU A 9 17.00 7.41 -0.52
C LEU A 9 16.17 6.16 -0.83
N SER A 10 15.03 6.29 -1.51
CA SER A 10 14.18 5.15 -1.83
C SER A 10 14.87 4.14 -2.77
N ASP A 11 15.71 4.59 -3.69
CA ASP A 11 16.59 3.76 -4.51
C ASP A 11 17.59 3.01 -3.64
N TYR A 12 18.32 3.73 -2.78
CA TYR A 12 19.26 3.15 -1.85
C TYR A 12 18.62 2.06 -0.98
N LEU A 13 17.49 2.34 -0.35
CA LEU A 13 16.77 1.38 0.47
C LEU A 13 16.36 0.14 -0.33
N SER A 14 15.91 0.31 -1.58
CA SER A 14 15.48 -0.83 -2.41
C SER A 14 16.62 -1.72 -2.89
N ILE A 15 17.80 -1.14 -3.10
CA ILE A 15 19.00 -1.84 -3.56
C ILE A 15 19.65 -2.60 -2.41
N HIS A 16 19.72 -2.00 -1.22
CA HIS A 16 20.48 -2.51 -0.10
C HIS A 16 19.68 -3.42 0.85
N ALA A 17 18.35 -3.21 0.96
CA ALA A 17 17.53 -3.99 1.88
C ALA A 17 17.61 -5.52 1.68
N PRO A 18 17.66 -6.08 0.44
CA PRO A 18 17.78 -7.53 0.26
C PRO A 18 18.99 -8.18 0.95
N ASP A 19 20.10 -7.44 1.08
CA ASP A 19 21.35 -7.93 1.66
C ASP A 19 21.51 -7.53 3.14
N GLU A 20 20.89 -6.42 3.55
CA GLU A 20 21.09 -5.81 4.87
C GLU A 20 19.91 -6.00 5.84
N SER A 21 18.74 -6.40 5.34
CA SER A 21 17.59 -6.73 6.18
C SER A 21 17.73 -8.10 6.84
N SER A 22 17.20 -8.22 8.05
CA SER A 22 17.03 -9.51 8.73
C SER A 22 15.87 -10.31 8.12
N CYS A 23 14.88 -9.65 7.54
CA CYS A 23 13.76 -10.26 6.83
C CYS A 23 13.60 -9.68 5.42
N PHE A 24 13.72 -10.54 4.41
CA PHE A 24 13.54 -10.17 3.01
C PHE A 24 12.08 -9.76 2.70
N PRO A 25 11.85 -8.77 1.81
CA PRO A 25 12.86 -7.94 1.14
C PRO A 25 13.31 -6.74 1.97
N ILE A 26 12.58 -6.40 3.03
CA ILE A 26 12.87 -5.31 3.94
C ILE A 26 12.10 -5.51 5.25
N ASP A 27 12.69 -5.10 6.37
CA ASP A 27 12.07 -5.09 7.69
C ASP A 27 12.23 -3.73 8.38
N ARG A 28 11.55 -3.59 9.52
CA ARG A 28 11.57 -2.37 10.31
C ARG A 28 12.94 -2.08 10.94
N TYR A 29 13.68 -3.11 11.34
CA TYR A 29 14.99 -2.95 11.98
C TYR A 29 15.98 -2.30 11.03
N TYR A 30 15.99 -2.72 9.77
CA TYR A 30 16.75 -2.10 8.69
C TYR A 30 16.33 -0.65 8.45
N LEU A 31 15.02 -0.36 8.44
CA LEU A 31 14.51 0.98 8.18
C LEU A 31 14.76 1.96 9.33
N GLN A 32 14.94 1.49 10.56
CA GLN A 32 14.98 2.31 11.76
C GLN A 32 15.90 3.54 11.67
N PRO A 33 17.12 3.47 11.09
CA PRO A 33 18.00 4.64 10.94
C PRO A 33 17.46 5.69 9.96
N PHE A 34 16.55 5.31 9.05
CA PHE A 34 16.05 6.15 7.96
C PHE A 34 14.66 6.73 8.22
N VAL A 35 13.89 6.19 9.18
CA VAL A 35 12.49 6.57 9.44
C VAL A 35 12.32 8.07 9.60
N HIS A 36 13.13 8.72 10.44
CA HIS A 36 13.03 10.17 10.66
C HIS A 36 13.17 10.95 9.35
N ARG A 37 14.18 10.59 8.54
CA ARG A 37 14.43 11.22 7.25
C ARG A 37 13.29 10.96 6.25
N ILE A 38 12.71 9.75 6.26
CA ILE A 38 11.54 9.43 5.43
C ILE A 38 10.36 10.34 5.79
N LEU A 39 10.12 10.54 7.09
CA LEU A 39 9.02 11.38 7.59
C LEU A 39 9.22 12.88 7.28
N GLU A 40 10.43 13.34 6.97
CA GLU A 40 10.65 14.73 6.53
C GLU A 40 10.27 14.97 5.05
N PHE A 41 10.07 13.92 4.25
CA PHE A 41 9.63 14.08 2.86
C PHE A 41 8.14 14.43 2.77
N ASP A 42 7.73 14.90 1.58
CA ASP A 42 6.32 14.96 1.24
C ASP A 42 5.76 13.52 1.16
N LYS A 43 4.80 13.23 2.04
CA LYS A 43 4.23 11.89 2.21
C LYS A 43 3.58 11.36 0.91
N ARG A 44 2.91 12.23 0.14
CA ARG A 44 2.27 11.85 -1.13
C ARG A 44 3.33 11.51 -2.18
N GLY A 45 4.36 12.36 -2.30
CA GLY A 45 5.49 12.14 -3.20
C GLY A 45 6.26 10.87 -2.90
N PHE A 46 6.49 10.57 -1.61
CA PHE A 46 7.18 9.35 -1.20
C PHE A 46 6.38 8.10 -1.56
N LEU A 47 5.09 8.08 -1.22
CA LEU A 47 4.21 6.95 -1.56
C LEU A 47 4.09 6.76 -3.07
N LEU A 48 3.85 7.84 -3.82
CA LEU A 48 3.74 7.80 -5.28
C LEU A 48 4.99 7.20 -5.92
N TYR A 49 6.17 7.70 -5.55
CA TYR A 49 7.42 7.21 -6.10
C TYR A 49 7.62 5.71 -5.82
N ASN A 50 7.39 5.26 -4.58
CA ASN A 50 7.62 3.87 -4.23
C ASN A 50 6.58 2.91 -4.85
N PHE A 51 5.32 3.32 -5.03
CA PHE A 51 4.34 2.49 -5.72
C PHE A 51 4.53 2.45 -7.24
N GLU A 52 5.05 3.52 -7.87
CA GLU A 52 5.33 3.57 -9.31
C GLU A 52 6.63 2.87 -9.69
N ASP A 53 7.72 3.15 -8.97
CA ASP A 53 9.06 2.83 -9.45
C ASP A 53 9.68 1.59 -8.77
N LYS A 54 8.95 0.91 -7.87
CA LYS A 54 9.47 -0.26 -7.12
C LYS A 54 8.67 -1.53 -7.33
N HIS A 55 9.35 -2.66 -7.14
CA HIS A 55 8.72 -3.98 -7.22
C HIS A 55 7.62 -4.14 -6.16
N ILE A 56 6.49 -4.74 -6.55
CA ILE A 56 5.28 -4.85 -5.72
C ILE A 56 5.53 -5.47 -4.35
N THR A 57 6.31 -6.55 -4.29
CA THR A 57 6.66 -7.21 -3.01
C THR A 57 7.48 -6.30 -2.11
N TYR A 58 8.44 -5.56 -2.68
CA TYR A 58 9.27 -4.64 -1.90
C TYR A 58 8.44 -3.50 -1.35
N VAL A 59 7.63 -2.84 -2.19
CA VAL A 59 6.86 -1.68 -1.75
C VAL A 59 5.85 -2.06 -0.67
N HIS A 60 5.22 -3.23 -0.73
CA HIS A 60 4.28 -3.66 0.32
C HIS A 60 4.96 -3.83 1.67
N PHE A 61 6.14 -4.44 1.72
CA PHE A 61 6.90 -4.59 2.96
C PHE A 61 7.46 -3.25 3.45
N LEU A 62 7.96 -2.40 2.55
CA LEU A 62 8.35 -1.03 2.88
C LEU A 62 7.19 -0.29 3.54
N MET A 63 5.99 -0.35 2.96
CA MET A 63 4.81 0.32 3.52
C MET A 63 4.38 -0.26 4.86
N LEU A 64 4.42 -1.58 5.04
CA LEU A 64 4.17 -2.24 6.33
C LEU A 64 5.13 -1.81 7.43
N CYS A 65 6.37 -1.50 7.08
CA CYS A 65 7.38 -1.08 8.05
C CYS A 65 7.33 0.43 8.36
N LEU A 66 6.45 1.21 7.71
CA LEU A 66 6.36 2.67 7.83
C LEU A 66 5.01 3.13 8.40
N HIS A 67 4.56 2.53 9.50
CA HIS A 67 3.28 2.88 10.13
C HIS A 67 3.16 4.39 10.47
N GLU A 68 4.23 5.06 10.90
CA GLU A 68 4.22 6.50 11.22
C GLU A 68 3.99 7.39 9.99
N LEU A 69 4.39 6.91 8.80
CA LEU A 69 4.05 7.60 7.56
C LEU A 69 2.54 7.53 7.33
N TRP A 70 1.96 6.34 7.51
CA TRP A 70 0.53 6.09 7.32
C TRP A 70 -0.34 6.72 8.40
N GLU A 71 0.16 6.90 9.63
CA GLU A 71 -0.50 7.71 10.64
C GLU A 71 -0.72 9.15 10.17
N ARG A 72 0.12 9.68 9.28
CA ARG A 72 0.00 11.03 8.72
C ARG A 72 -0.81 11.10 7.43
N ILE A 73 -1.29 9.96 6.92
CA ILE A 73 -2.12 9.85 5.72
C ILE A 73 -3.59 9.96 6.10
N ASP A 74 -4.34 10.72 5.30
CA ASP A 74 -5.80 10.77 5.31
C ASP A 74 -6.39 10.23 3.99
N VAL A 75 -7.72 10.23 3.88
CA VAL A 75 -8.41 9.69 2.69
C VAL A 75 -8.21 10.57 1.46
N ASP A 76 -8.03 11.88 1.61
CA ASP A 76 -7.76 12.77 0.48
C ASP A 76 -6.35 12.55 -0.07
N ASP A 77 -5.38 12.22 0.79
CA ASP A 77 -4.05 11.77 0.38
C ASP A 77 -4.13 10.47 -0.43
N ILE A 78 -4.91 9.48 0.04
CA ILE A 78 -5.10 8.20 -0.68
C ILE A 78 -5.72 8.45 -2.05
N ILE A 79 -6.78 9.26 -2.13
CA ILE A 79 -7.43 9.64 -3.39
C ILE A 79 -6.43 10.29 -4.33
N TYR A 80 -5.67 11.27 -3.82
CA TYR A 80 -4.65 11.96 -4.61
C TYR A 80 -3.63 10.96 -5.16
N ILE A 81 -3.08 10.07 -4.33
CA ILE A 81 -2.09 9.08 -4.77
C ILE A 81 -2.70 8.20 -5.86
N VAL A 82 -3.87 7.60 -5.61
CA VAL A 82 -4.56 6.71 -6.53
C VAL A 82 -4.84 7.36 -7.89
N GLU A 83 -5.22 8.65 -7.92
CA GLU A 83 -5.47 9.37 -9.18
C GLU A 83 -4.18 9.76 -9.92
N GLN A 84 -3.04 9.85 -9.23
CA GLN A 84 -1.75 10.22 -9.82
C GLN A 84 -0.92 9.03 -10.31
N LEU A 85 -1.22 7.80 -9.88
CA LEU A 85 -0.54 6.60 -10.37
C LEU A 85 -0.74 6.46 -11.89
N GLN A 86 0.35 6.30 -12.64
CA GLN A 86 0.37 6.21 -14.09
C GLN A 86 0.19 4.78 -14.57
N ASP A 87 0.78 3.82 -13.87
CA ASP A 87 0.80 2.41 -14.27
C ASP A 87 -0.35 1.59 -13.64
N PRO A 88 -1.05 0.72 -14.40
CA PRO A 88 -2.08 -0.15 -13.85
C PRO A 88 -1.59 -1.13 -12.79
N PHE A 89 -0.36 -1.63 -12.86
CA PHE A 89 0.19 -2.50 -11.82
C PHE A 89 0.48 -1.71 -10.54
N SER A 90 0.91 -0.46 -10.63
CA SER A 90 1.05 0.42 -9.46
C SER A 90 -0.30 0.70 -8.80
N LEU A 91 -1.35 0.93 -9.60
CA LEU A 91 -2.72 1.05 -9.09
C LEU A 91 -3.21 -0.27 -8.46
N PHE A 92 -2.95 -1.41 -9.08
CA PHE A 92 -3.21 -2.72 -8.47
C PHE A 92 -2.40 -2.91 -7.17
N ALA A 93 -1.16 -2.44 -7.11
CA ALA A 93 -0.30 -2.55 -5.93
C ALA A 93 -0.89 -1.78 -4.74
N ILE A 94 -1.35 -0.54 -4.92
CA ILE A 94 -1.98 0.18 -3.80
C ILE A 94 -3.33 -0.43 -3.41
N ILE A 95 -4.15 -0.91 -4.37
CA ILE A 95 -5.38 -1.65 -4.08
C ILE A 95 -5.07 -2.89 -3.24
N MET A 96 -4.04 -3.65 -3.62
CA MET A 96 -3.59 -4.82 -2.89
C MET A 96 -3.06 -4.46 -1.50
N PHE A 97 -2.31 -3.37 -1.38
CA PHE A 97 -1.84 -2.90 -0.08
C PHE A 97 -3.01 -2.58 0.88
N MET A 98 -3.94 -1.75 0.42
CA MET A 98 -5.10 -1.32 1.19
C MET A 98 -6.00 -2.51 1.58
N HIS A 99 -6.32 -3.38 0.62
CA HIS A 99 -7.26 -4.47 0.84
C HIS A 99 -6.66 -5.60 1.67
N ARG A 100 -5.44 -6.06 1.34
CA ARG A 100 -4.82 -7.22 2.01
C ARG A 100 -4.22 -6.86 3.37
N TYR A 101 -3.54 -5.72 3.46
CA TYR A 101 -2.73 -5.40 4.64
C TYR A 101 -3.47 -4.47 5.60
N LEU A 102 -4.17 -3.44 5.09
CA LEU A 102 -4.98 -2.56 5.94
C LEU A 102 -6.40 -3.06 6.15
N GLU A 103 -6.86 -4.03 5.36
CA GLU A 103 -8.24 -4.51 5.36
C GLU A 103 -9.24 -3.38 5.14
N ILE A 104 -8.93 -2.51 4.17
CA ILE A 104 -9.77 -1.40 3.73
C ILE A 104 -10.04 -1.58 2.24
N ASP A 105 -11.31 -1.53 1.84
CA ASP A 105 -11.68 -1.55 0.44
C ASP A 105 -11.64 -0.14 -0.17
N ILE A 106 -10.97 -0.04 -1.32
CA ILE A 106 -10.94 1.16 -2.17
C ILE A 106 -11.42 0.88 -3.59
N LEU A 107 -11.90 -0.33 -3.89
CA LEU A 107 -12.31 -0.72 -5.24
C LEU A 107 -13.52 0.09 -5.70
N PHE A 108 -14.53 0.26 -4.85
CA PHE A 108 -15.69 1.08 -5.22
C PHE A 108 -15.30 2.54 -5.51
N LEU A 109 -14.37 3.08 -4.73
CA LEU A 109 -13.81 4.42 -4.94
C LEU A 109 -13.12 4.50 -6.31
N VAL A 110 -12.19 3.57 -6.59
CA VAL A 110 -11.43 3.48 -7.85
C VAL A 110 -12.35 3.36 -9.07
N PHE A 111 -13.29 2.41 -9.06
CA PHE A 111 -14.09 2.11 -10.24
C PHE A 111 -15.22 3.12 -10.47
N TYR A 112 -15.89 3.59 -9.41
CA TYR A 112 -17.15 4.32 -9.54
C TYR A 112 -17.13 5.78 -9.11
N LYS A 113 -16.17 6.21 -8.27
CA LYS A 113 -16.16 7.56 -7.70
C LYS A 113 -15.04 8.44 -8.25
N LEU A 114 -13.86 7.88 -8.44
CA LEU A 114 -12.70 8.63 -8.92
C LEU A 114 -12.79 8.89 -10.43
N ARG A 115 -12.65 10.17 -10.77
CA ARG A 115 -12.73 10.68 -12.14
C ARG A 115 -11.34 10.87 -12.75
N GLY A 116 -10.29 11.01 -11.93
CA GLY A 116 -8.91 11.11 -12.40
C GLY A 116 -8.36 9.83 -13.03
N ILE A 117 -9.03 8.69 -12.81
CA ILE A 117 -8.63 7.39 -13.39
C ILE A 117 -9.37 7.19 -14.72
N SER A 118 -8.61 7.11 -15.81
CA SER A 118 -9.18 6.91 -17.15
C SER A 118 -9.88 5.54 -17.28
N SER A 119 -10.89 5.47 -18.14
CA SER A 119 -11.62 4.22 -18.40
C SER A 119 -10.71 3.09 -18.91
N ASN A 120 -9.68 3.41 -19.69
CA ASN A 120 -8.70 2.42 -20.15
C ASN A 120 -7.90 1.84 -18.99
N LYS A 121 -7.41 2.70 -18.07
CA LYS A 121 -6.69 2.25 -16.88
C LYS A 121 -7.57 1.39 -15.96
N LYS A 122 -8.84 1.78 -15.76
CA LYS A 122 -9.82 0.96 -15.02
C LYS A 122 -9.98 -0.41 -15.67
N LYS A 123 -10.09 -0.48 -17.00
CA LYS A 123 -10.22 -1.74 -17.74
C LYS A 123 -8.98 -2.63 -17.57
N GLU A 124 -7.79 -2.06 -17.65
CA GLU A 124 -6.52 -2.78 -17.46
C GLU A 124 -6.41 -3.34 -16.04
N VAL A 125 -6.69 -2.51 -15.02
CA VAL A 125 -6.73 -2.96 -13.62
C VAL A 125 -7.78 -4.04 -13.40
N LYS A 126 -8.98 -3.91 -14.00
CA LYS A 126 -10.00 -4.98 -13.95
C LYS A 126 -9.47 -6.29 -14.52
N THR A 127 -8.76 -6.25 -15.65
CA THR A 127 -8.14 -7.46 -16.23
C THR A 127 -7.10 -8.09 -15.29
N ILE A 128 -6.30 -7.27 -14.59
CA ILE A 128 -5.36 -7.77 -13.58
C ILE A 128 -6.15 -8.43 -12.43
N LEU A 129 -7.18 -7.75 -11.91
CA LEU A 129 -8.01 -8.23 -10.81
C LEU A 129 -8.71 -9.55 -11.14
N LEU A 130 -9.26 -9.73 -12.34
CA LEU A 130 -9.90 -10.99 -12.73
C LEU A 130 -8.98 -12.21 -12.61
N ASN A 131 -7.66 -12.01 -12.74
CA ASN A 131 -6.66 -13.07 -12.62
C ASN A 131 -6.06 -13.17 -11.21
N LEU A 132 -5.98 -12.06 -10.48
CA LEU A 132 -5.18 -11.95 -9.26
C LEU A 132 -5.98 -11.50 -8.03
N TRP A 133 -7.31 -11.39 -8.10
CA TRP A 133 -8.12 -10.96 -6.96
C TRP A 133 -7.95 -11.82 -5.70
N PRO A 134 -7.65 -13.15 -5.74
CA PRO A 134 -7.41 -13.88 -4.49
C PRO A 134 -6.23 -13.33 -3.68
N ASN A 135 -5.28 -12.64 -4.34
CA ASN A 135 -4.15 -12.00 -3.68
C ASN A 135 -4.55 -10.77 -2.85
N LEU A 136 -5.79 -10.29 -2.96
CA LEU A 136 -6.34 -9.21 -2.12
C LEU A 136 -6.78 -9.71 -0.74
N ILE A 137 -6.96 -11.02 -0.58
CA ILE A 137 -7.40 -11.61 0.68
C ILE A 137 -6.16 -11.90 1.53
N ARG A 138 -6.19 -11.46 2.79
CA ARG A 138 -5.14 -11.79 3.76
C ARG A 138 -5.26 -13.26 4.16
N PRO A 139 -4.20 -14.08 4.00
CA PRO A 139 -4.20 -15.43 4.54
C PRO A 139 -4.34 -15.41 6.07
N GLU A 140 -5.05 -16.38 6.63
CA GLU A 140 -5.20 -16.53 8.09
C GLU A 140 -3.85 -16.77 8.79
N ASP A 141 -2.96 -17.50 8.11
CA ASP A 141 -1.63 -17.89 8.57
C ASP A 141 -0.52 -16.89 8.17
N ASN A 142 -0.88 -15.64 7.86
CA ASN A 142 0.10 -14.64 7.45
C ASN A 142 1.12 -14.35 8.57
N MET A 143 2.29 -14.99 8.48
CA MET A 143 3.34 -14.95 9.50
C MET A 143 3.80 -13.53 9.84
N TYR A 144 3.85 -12.62 8.86
CA TYR A 144 4.23 -11.23 9.06
C TYR A 144 3.24 -10.44 9.91
N TRP A 145 2.04 -10.96 10.06
CA TRP A 145 0.95 -10.35 10.80
C TRP A 145 0.57 -11.08 12.08
N ASN A 146 1.06 -12.30 12.24
CA ASN A 146 0.85 -13.11 13.42
C ASN A 146 2.08 -13.14 14.33
N ASP A 147 3.23 -12.65 13.85
CA ASP A 147 4.49 -12.58 14.61
C ASP A 147 5.16 -11.21 14.37
N GLU A 148 5.04 -10.33 15.36
CA GLU A 148 5.55 -8.95 15.33
C GLU A 148 7.08 -8.89 15.21
N ASP A 149 7.79 -9.90 15.70
CA ASP A 149 9.25 -9.91 15.75
C ASP A 149 9.87 -10.09 14.36
N ILE A 150 9.13 -10.69 13.42
CA ILE A 150 9.62 -10.98 12.06
C ILE A 150 9.94 -9.71 11.28
N LEU A 151 8.97 -8.79 11.21
CA LEU A 151 9.16 -7.51 10.52
C LEU A 151 9.53 -6.38 11.47
N GLY A 152 9.50 -6.59 12.79
CA GLY A 152 9.68 -5.55 13.79
C GLY A 152 8.54 -4.52 13.80
N ILE A 153 7.32 -4.94 13.44
CA ILE A 153 6.14 -4.07 13.35
C ILE A 153 5.15 -4.44 14.45
N ARG A 154 4.47 -3.44 15.02
CA ARG A 154 3.43 -3.68 16.03
C ARG A 154 2.06 -3.67 15.36
N ILE A 155 1.27 -4.70 15.66
CA ILE A 155 -0.07 -4.87 15.05
C ILE A 155 -1.00 -3.75 15.47
N ASP A 156 -0.86 -3.26 16.71
CA ASP A 156 -1.70 -2.20 17.26
C ASP A 156 -1.55 -0.87 16.51
N ASP A 157 -0.36 -0.55 15.99
CA ASP A 157 -0.15 0.67 15.21
C ASP A 157 -0.99 0.66 13.93
N TRP A 158 -1.06 -0.50 13.26
CA TRP A 158 -1.88 -0.66 12.07
C TRP A 158 -3.37 -0.82 12.38
N ARG A 159 -3.75 -1.42 13.51
CA ARG A 159 -5.14 -1.41 13.98
C ARG A 159 -5.63 0.03 14.17
N TYR A 160 -4.80 0.88 14.77
CA TYR A 160 -5.10 2.30 14.92
C TYR A 160 -5.23 3.01 13.56
N ILE A 161 -4.27 2.81 12.64
CA ILE A 161 -4.32 3.39 11.29
C ILE A 161 -5.59 2.97 10.54
N LYS A 162 -5.93 1.67 10.59
CA LYS A 162 -7.16 1.14 9.99
C LYS A 162 -8.40 1.83 10.55
N GLN A 163 -8.53 1.87 11.88
CA GLN A 163 -9.67 2.50 12.54
C GLN A 163 -9.77 3.98 12.18
N LYS A 164 -8.65 4.72 12.21
CA LYS A 164 -8.58 6.13 11.83
C LYS A 164 -9.10 6.35 10.40
N LEU A 165 -8.64 5.57 9.43
CA LEU A 165 -9.07 5.70 8.03
C LEU A 165 -10.55 5.35 7.84
N LEU A 166 -11.05 4.32 8.55
CA LEU A 166 -12.45 3.90 8.49
C LEU A 166 -13.43 4.86 9.19
N LEU A 167 -12.95 5.91 9.85
CA LEU A 167 -13.81 7.02 10.30
C LEU A 167 -14.33 7.86 9.13
N ASP A 168 -13.66 7.81 7.97
CA ASP A 168 -14.12 8.50 6.77
C ASP A 168 -15.17 7.64 6.01
N PRO A 169 -16.38 8.17 5.77
CA PRO A 169 -17.49 7.40 5.19
C PRO A 169 -17.28 7.02 3.72
N ARG A 170 -16.21 7.51 3.07
CA ARG A 170 -15.86 7.14 1.69
C ARG A 170 -15.13 5.80 1.61
N LEU A 171 -14.62 5.31 2.74
CA LEU A 171 -13.95 4.03 2.87
C LEU A 171 -14.84 3.03 3.59
N CYS A 172 -14.64 1.75 3.29
CA CYS A 172 -15.30 0.65 3.98
C CYS A 172 -14.30 -0.44 4.32
N PRO A 173 -14.63 -1.33 5.27
CA PRO A 173 -13.84 -2.53 5.52
C PRO A 173 -13.64 -3.34 4.23
N ALA A 174 -12.52 -4.06 4.15
CA ALA A 174 -12.27 -5.01 3.08
C ALA A 174 -13.41 -6.03 2.96
N MET A 175 -13.77 -6.34 1.71
CA MET A 175 -14.77 -7.36 1.39
C MET A 175 -14.24 -8.76 1.74
N ASP A 176 -15.14 -9.67 2.12
CA ASP A 176 -14.78 -11.08 2.25
C ASP A 176 -14.53 -11.73 0.88
N PHE A 177 -14.05 -12.98 0.87
CA PHE A 177 -13.73 -13.70 -0.36
C PHE A 177 -14.91 -13.76 -1.35
N LYS A 178 -16.13 -13.98 -0.87
CA LYS A 178 -17.31 -14.15 -1.71
C LYS A 178 -17.81 -12.80 -2.24
N GLU A 179 -17.87 -11.81 -1.37
CA GLU A 179 -18.22 -10.43 -1.71
C GLU A 179 -17.26 -9.89 -2.77
N LEU A 180 -15.95 -10.07 -2.57
CA LEU A 180 -14.92 -9.61 -3.48
C LEU A 180 -15.01 -10.30 -4.84
N SER A 181 -15.15 -11.63 -4.89
CA SER A 181 -15.33 -12.37 -6.15
C SER A 181 -16.52 -11.83 -6.93
N THR A 182 -17.65 -11.64 -6.24
CA THR A 182 -18.88 -11.12 -6.85
C THR A 182 -18.67 -9.69 -7.36
N PHE A 183 -18.02 -8.83 -6.59
CA PHE A 183 -17.75 -7.46 -7.01
C PHE A 183 -16.87 -7.40 -8.26
N ILE A 184 -15.75 -8.15 -8.30
CA ILE A 184 -14.81 -8.15 -9.42
C ILE A 184 -15.44 -8.67 -10.72
N GLU A 185 -16.37 -9.62 -10.64
CA GLU A 185 -17.12 -10.11 -11.80
C GLU A 185 -18.11 -9.07 -12.37
N ASN A 186 -18.56 -8.10 -11.55
CA ASN A 186 -19.63 -7.16 -11.88
C ASN A 186 -19.19 -5.71 -12.12
N ILE A 187 -17.97 -5.32 -11.75
CA ILE A 187 -17.33 -4.06 -12.24
C ILE A 187 -17.04 -4.14 -13.72
#